data_AF-A0A917IHE4-F1
#
_entry.id   AF-A0A917IHE4-F1
#
_cell.length_a   1.000
_cell.length_b   1.000
_cell.length_c   1.000
_cell.angle_alpha   90.00
_cell.angle_beta   90.00
_cell.angle_gamma   90.00
#
_symmetry.space_group_name_H-M   'P 1'
#
loop_
_entity.id
_entity.type
_entity.pdbx_description
1 polymer ?
#
loop_
_entity_poly.entity_id
_entity_poly.type
_entity_poly.pdbx_seq_one_letter_code
_entity_poly.pdbx_strand_id
1 'polypeptide(L)'
;MSLMGDAYPRTDEDRADAGGTAEAAGPAGVPDAAAVHARLRESAPMVQCVTNAVVTNFTANVLLATGAAPVMADVPGEAGECARLASALLINLGTPSGEQREAMREAAQAARAAGTPWVLDPVGVGSLSLRSAFARELLTFGPAVIRGNASEVLALAGAGRGGRGVDSTDDVEGTGDAAMALSGATGAVVAVSGPVDLITDGARVVRVPGGSPLLTRVTGGGCALGAVVAAAVAAARGLASPDSSLAGAVAAHALYAVSSERAALAADGPGTFAVRFLDEIARVEPAALRGRARAGETGAQ
;
A
#
# COMPACT_ATOMS: atom_id res chain seq x y z
N MET A 1 22.79 12.98 -13.92
CA MET A 1 23.61 13.87 -13.07
C MET A 1 23.41 13.40 -11.64
N SER A 2 24.37 12.62 -11.14
CA SER A 2 24.32 11.97 -9.83
C SER A 2 24.51 13.03 -8.74
N LEU A 3 23.54 13.15 -7.84
CA LEU A 3 23.71 13.79 -6.54
C LEU A 3 23.25 12.78 -5.48
N MET A 4 24.11 11.81 -5.20
CA MET A 4 24.15 11.16 -3.89
C MET A 4 25.00 12.05 -2.97
N GLY A 5 24.48 12.36 -1.80
CA GLY A 5 25.20 13.06 -0.74
C GLY A 5 24.29 13.33 0.45
N ASP A 6 24.44 12.46 1.46
CA ASP A 6 24.01 12.60 2.85
C ASP A 6 22.54 12.32 3.19
N ALA A 7 22.31 11.03 3.46
CA ALA A 7 21.35 10.61 4.46
C ALA A 7 21.63 11.34 5.80
N TYR A 8 20.56 11.80 6.46
CA TYR A 8 20.56 12.45 7.77
C TYR A 8 21.66 11.94 8.72
N PRO A 9 22.42 12.82 9.39
CA PRO A 9 23.43 12.39 10.36
C PRO A 9 22.77 11.66 11.53
N ARG A 10 23.17 10.40 11.74
CA ARG A 10 22.90 9.67 12.99
C ARG A 10 23.92 10.15 14.01
N THR A 11 23.46 10.67 15.14
CA THR A 11 24.32 10.98 16.28
C THR A 11 24.73 9.67 16.97
N ASP A 12 26.03 9.41 17.02
CA ASP A 12 26.65 8.34 17.80
C ASP A 12 26.54 8.67 19.29
N GLU A 13 25.45 8.26 19.96
CA GLU A 13 25.41 8.34 21.42
C GLU A 13 24.52 7.33 22.16
N ASP A 14 24.18 6.16 21.59
CA ASP A 14 23.59 5.07 22.39
C ASP A 14 24.01 3.68 21.89
N ARG A 15 25.29 3.35 22.12
CA ARG A 15 25.80 1.97 22.11
C ARG A 15 26.07 1.53 23.55
N ALA A 16 25.03 1.09 24.26
CA ALA A 16 25.16 0.22 25.43
C ALA A 16 23.81 -0.40 25.80
N ASP A 17 23.57 -1.65 25.38
CA ASP A 17 23.40 -2.82 26.26
C ASP A 17 22.75 -3.95 25.47
N ALA A 18 23.56 -4.94 25.11
CA ALA A 18 23.14 -6.16 24.43
C ALA A 18 22.66 -7.18 25.48
N GLY A 19 21.46 -6.96 26.00
CA GLY A 19 20.70 -7.95 26.77
C GLY A 19 19.71 -8.66 25.86
N GLY A 20 20.06 -9.85 25.37
CA GLY A 20 19.18 -10.67 24.55
C GLY A 20 17.95 -11.14 25.32
N THR A 21 16.84 -10.43 25.17
CA THR A 21 15.50 -10.95 25.47
C THR A 21 14.91 -11.48 24.17
N ALA A 22 14.60 -12.78 24.14
CA ALA A 22 13.87 -13.40 23.04
C ALA A 22 12.63 -12.55 22.69
N GLU A 23 12.61 -11.98 21.48
CA GLU A 23 11.48 -11.19 20.99
C GLU A 23 10.22 -12.06 21.00
N ALA A 24 9.20 -11.60 21.72
CA ALA A 24 7.90 -12.22 21.71
C ALA A 24 7.36 -12.19 20.27
N ALA A 25 7.23 -13.36 19.65
CA ALA A 25 6.50 -13.52 18.40
C ALA A 25 5.13 -12.85 18.54
N GLY A 26 4.75 -12.05 17.54
CA GLY A 26 3.44 -11.41 17.50
C GLY A 26 2.30 -12.42 17.65
N PRO A 27 1.06 -11.96 17.95
CA PRO A 27 -0.09 -12.85 18.06
C PRO A 27 -0.20 -13.74 16.81
N ALA A 28 -0.45 -15.03 17.01
CA ALA A 28 -0.46 -16.03 15.94
C ALA A 28 -1.32 -15.57 14.74
N GLY A 29 -0.73 -15.59 13.54
CA GLY A 29 -1.41 -15.22 12.31
C GLY A 29 -1.30 -13.73 11.90
N VAL A 30 -0.67 -12.86 12.70
CA VAL A 30 -0.39 -11.46 12.32
C VAL A 30 1.06 -11.31 11.84
N PRO A 31 1.30 -10.76 10.64
CA PRO A 31 2.66 -10.52 10.16
C PRO A 31 3.46 -9.52 11.00
N ASP A 32 4.78 -9.69 11.06
CA ASP A 32 5.68 -8.77 11.74
C ASP A 32 5.92 -7.49 10.89
N ALA A 33 5.11 -6.47 11.16
CA ALA A 33 5.24 -5.16 10.52
C ALA A 33 6.58 -4.46 10.80
N ALA A 34 7.20 -4.71 11.96
CA ALA A 34 8.46 -4.09 12.33
C ALA A 34 9.61 -4.64 11.48
N ALA A 35 9.67 -5.96 11.31
CA ALA A 35 10.68 -6.60 10.46
C ALA A 35 10.60 -6.13 8.99
N VAL A 36 9.38 -6.01 8.44
CA VAL A 36 9.18 -5.53 7.07
C VAL A 36 9.63 -4.07 6.92
N HIS A 37 9.30 -3.19 7.87
CA HIS A 37 9.72 -1.77 7.82
C HIS A 37 11.24 -1.61 7.95
N ALA A 38 11.88 -2.38 8.82
CA ALA A 38 13.34 -2.42 8.92
C ALA A 38 13.96 -2.83 7.57
N ARG A 39 13.44 -3.91 6.97
CA ARG A 39 13.92 -4.41 5.68
C ARG A 39 13.70 -3.42 4.54
N LEU A 40 12.58 -2.69 4.53
CA LEU A 40 12.30 -1.66 3.54
C LEU A 40 13.40 -0.59 3.57
N ARG A 41 13.70 -0.05 4.76
CA ARG A 41 14.75 0.97 4.92
C ARG A 41 16.14 0.47 4.53
N GLU A 42 16.46 -0.79 4.80
CA GLU A 42 17.75 -1.40 4.44
C GLU A 42 17.90 -1.67 2.95
N SER A 43 16.83 -2.16 2.30
CA SER A 43 16.84 -2.56 0.90
C SER A 43 16.62 -1.42 -0.08
N ALA A 44 16.03 -0.31 0.36
CA ALA A 44 15.67 0.85 -0.45
C ALA A 44 15.03 0.46 -1.80
N PRO A 45 13.88 -0.25 -1.79
CA PRO A 45 13.33 -0.87 -2.99
C PRO A 45 12.97 0.18 -4.04
N MET A 46 13.28 -0.12 -5.31
CA MET A 46 12.90 0.74 -6.43
C MET A 46 11.44 0.46 -6.81
N VAL A 47 10.57 1.46 -6.68
CA VAL A 47 9.14 1.34 -6.98
C VAL A 47 8.80 2.13 -8.23
N GLN A 48 8.39 1.43 -9.29
CA GLN A 48 7.77 2.09 -10.44
C GLN A 48 6.36 2.52 -10.07
N CYS A 49 6.02 3.77 -10.35
CA CYS A 49 4.71 4.34 -10.08
C CYS A 49 4.09 4.83 -11.39
N VAL A 50 3.13 4.06 -11.90
CA VAL A 50 2.23 4.50 -12.98
C VAL A 50 0.98 5.06 -12.32
N THR A 51 1.05 6.34 -11.93
CA THR A 51 0.05 7.00 -11.09
C THR A 51 -0.54 8.25 -11.75
N ASN A 52 -1.47 8.88 -11.05
CA ASN A 52 -2.20 10.03 -11.55
C ASN A 52 -1.44 11.35 -11.34
N ALA A 53 -1.58 12.27 -12.30
CA ALA A 53 -0.87 13.55 -12.31
C ALA A 53 -1.12 14.43 -11.07
N VAL A 54 -2.26 14.26 -10.37
CA VAL A 54 -2.60 15.03 -9.18
C VAL A 54 -1.71 14.69 -7.99
N VAL A 55 -1.16 13.46 -7.94
CA VAL A 55 -0.47 12.93 -6.76
C VAL A 55 0.97 12.50 -7.02
N THR A 56 1.48 12.64 -8.24
CA THR A 56 2.84 12.17 -8.64
C THR A 56 3.91 12.68 -7.67
N ASN A 57 3.98 13.99 -7.44
CA ASN A 57 4.98 14.57 -6.55
C ASN A 57 4.85 14.06 -5.09
N PHE A 58 3.62 14.05 -4.56
CA PHE A 58 3.40 13.61 -3.19
C PHE A 58 3.72 12.13 -2.99
N THR A 59 3.37 11.29 -3.97
CA THR A 59 3.69 9.85 -3.98
C THR A 59 5.20 9.61 -3.99
N ALA A 60 5.95 10.36 -4.80
CA ALA A 60 7.42 10.30 -4.78
C ALA A 60 7.98 10.68 -3.40
N ASN A 61 7.54 11.79 -2.83
CA ASN A 61 8.04 12.27 -1.54
C ASN A 61 7.71 11.32 -0.40
N VAL A 62 6.53 10.69 -0.40
CA VAL A 62 6.19 9.64 0.56
C VAL A 62 7.14 8.45 0.43
N LEU A 63 7.39 7.95 -0.79
CA LEU A 63 8.33 6.83 -0.99
C LEU A 63 9.75 7.18 -0.55
N LEU A 64 10.21 8.40 -0.84
CA LEU A 64 11.51 8.88 -0.36
C LEU A 64 11.55 8.93 1.18
N ALA A 65 10.47 9.38 1.81
CA ALA A 65 10.38 9.43 3.27
C ALA A 65 10.43 8.02 3.90
N THR A 66 9.92 6.97 3.25
CA THR A 66 10.07 5.60 3.76
C THR A 66 11.49 5.05 3.60
N GLY A 67 12.34 5.69 2.79
CA GLY A 67 13.65 5.21 2.38
C GLY A 67 13.64 4.38 1.08
N ALA A 68 12.50 4.28 0.39
CA ALA A 68 12.39 3.65 -0.92
C ALA A 68 12.81 4.61 -2.06
N ALA A 69 12.99 4.08 -3.26
CA ALA A 69 13.37 4.84 -4.45
C ALA A 69 12.21 4.90 -5.47
N PRO A 70 11.53 6.04 -5.65
CA PRO A 70 10.46 6.17 -6.64
C PRO A 70 11.00 6.31 -8.07
N VAL A 71 10.32 5.69 -9.04
CA VAL A 71 10.49 5.91 -10.48
C VAL A 71 9.14 6.15 -11.14
N MET A 72 8.94 7.31 -11.74
CA MET A 72 7.67 7.72 -12.36
C MET A 72 7.65 7.44 -13.88
N ALA A 73 8.11 6.25 -14.29
CA ALA A 73 8.14 5.85 -15.70
C ALA A 73 6.75 5.33 -16.12
N ASP A 74 5.95 6.19 -16.74
CA ASP A 74 4.55 5.95 -17.12
C ASP A 74 4.29 6.13 -18.62
N VAL A 75 5.34 6.05 -19.44
CA VAL A 75 5.29 6.21 -20.90
C VAL A 75 5.30 4.84 -21.60
N PRO A 76 4.44 4.58 -22.60
CA PRO A 76 4.49 3.36 -23.40
C PRO A 76 5.87 3.14 -24.05
N GLY A 77 6.32 1.89 -24.11
CA GLY A 77 7.64 1.49 -24.57
C GLY A 77 8.69 1.44 -23.45
N GLU A 78 8.59 2.33 -22.45
CA GLU A 78 9.51 2.37 -21.30
C GLU A 78 8.88 1.73 -20.05
N ALA A 79 7.56 1.80 -19.92
CA ALA A 79 6.84 1.35 -18.74
C ALA A 79 7.04 -0.15 -18.46
N GLY A 80 7.04 -0.99 -19.50
CA GLY A 80 7.32 -2.41 -19.35
C GLY A 80 8.79 -2.72 -19.05
N GLU A 81 9.73 -1.95 -19.60
CA GLU A 81 11.16 -2.07 -19.30
C GLU A 81 11.43 -1.74 -17.83
N CYS A 82 10.88 -0.64 -17.34
CA CYS A 82 10.98 -0.24 -15.94
C CYS A 82 10.37 -1.31 -15.02
N ALA A 83 9.21 -1.87 -15.36
CA ALA A 83 8.52 -2.87 -14.53
C ALA A 83 9.35 -4.15 -14.31
N ARG A 84 10.18 -4.54 -15.28
CA ARG A 84 11.08 -5.69 -15.15
C ARG A 84 12.27 -5.42 -14.23
N LEU A 85 12.72 -4.17 -14.15
CA LEU A 85 13.87 -3.75 -13.35
C LEU A 85 13.46 -3.32 -11.94
N ALA A 86 12.22 -2.86 -11.76
CA ALA A 86 11.69 -2.41 -10.49
C ALA A 86 11.59 -3.54 -9.47
N SER A 87 11.76 -3.20 -8.19
CA SER A 87 11.50 -4.10 -7.07
C SER A 87 9.99 -4.34 -6.87
N ALA A 88 9.17 -3.34 -7.20
CA ALA A 88 7.71 -3.43 -7.26
C ALA A 88 7.11 -2.37 -8.17
N LEU A 89 5.83 -2.55 -8.53
CA LEU A 89 5.06 -1.62 -9.36
C LEU A 89 3.77 -1.18 -8.64
N LEU A 90 3.45 0.11 -8.71
CA LEU A 90 2.12 0.65 -8.44
C LEU A 90 1.44 1.02 -9.76
N ILE A 91 0.23 0.52 -9.96
CA ILE A 91 -0.72 1.04 -10.95
C ILE A 91 -1.89 1.69 -10.22
N ASN A 92 -2.03 3.01 -10.36
CA ASN A 92 -3.12 3.80 -9.78
C ASN A 92 -4.02 4.36 -10.88
N LEU A 93 -5.33 4.11 -10.78
CA LEU A 93 -6.30 4.45 -11.83
C LEU A 93 -6.91 5.86 -11.67
N GLY A 94 -6.27 6.74 -10.91
CA GLY A 94 -6.63 8.14 -10.86
C GLY A 94 -6.41 8.80 -12.23
N THR A 95 -7.44 9.46 -12.76
CA THR A 95 -7.37 10.33 -13.96
C THR A 95 -6.45 9.86 -15.13
N PRO A 96 -6.45 8.58 -15.55
CA PRO A 96 -5.46 8.12 -16.52
C PRO A 96 -5.81 8.61 -17.93
N SER A 97 -4.81 9.13 -18.65
CA SER A 97 -4.92 9.43 -20.08
C SER A 97 -5.04 8.14 -20.91
N GLY A 98 -5.29 8.25 -22.22
CA GLY A 98 -5.26 7.09 -23.12
C GLY A 98 -3.90 6.41 -23.12
N GLU A 99 -2.85 7.20 -23.29
CA GLU A 99 -1.45 6.77 -23.29
C GLU A 99 -1.02 6.14 -21.97
N GLN A 100 -1.40 6.72 -20.83
CA GLN A 100 -1.11 6.12 -19.52
C GLN A 100 -1.80 4.75 -19.35
N ARG A 101 -3.00 4.54 -19.90
CA ARG A 101 -3.63 3.20 -19.87
C ARG A 101 -2.87 2.18 -20.70
N GLU A 102 -2.23 2.59 -21.80
CA GLU A 102 -1.36 1.71 -22.59
C GLU A 102 -0.11 1.35 -21.79
N ALA A 103 0.55 2.34 -21.16
CA ALA A 103 1.68 2.11 -20.27
C ALA A 103 1.35 1.20 -19.08
N MET A 104 0.16 1.36 -18.47
CA MET A 104 -0.30 0.50 -17.38
C MET A 104 -0.45 -0.97 -17.81
N ARG A 105 -0.99 -1.23 -19.02
CA ARG A 105 -1.09 -2.62 -19.55
C ARG A 105 0.29 -3.22 -19.76
N GLU A 106 1.17 -2.44 -20.38
CA GLU A 106 2.54 -2.87 -20.67
C GLU A 106 3.31 -3.19 -19.39
N ALA A 107 3.23 -2.29 -18.39
CA ALA A 107 3.85 -2.49 -17.08
C ALA A 107 3.28 -3.71 -16.35
N ALA A 108 1.94 -3.88 -16.32
CA ALA A 108 1.29 -5.03 -15.67
C ALA A 108 1.70 -6.36 -16.33
N GLN A 109 1.70 -6.41 -17.67
CA GLN A 109 2.11 -7.59 -18.41
C GLN A 109 3.59 -7.93 -18.17
N ALA A 110 4.46 -6.93 -18.21
CA ALA A 110 5.89 -7.10 -17.97
C ALA A 110 6.20 -7.50 -16.52
N ALA A 111 5.54 -6.89 -15.54
CA ALA A 111 5.66 -7.25 -14.13
C ALA A 111 5.25 -8.71 -13.89
N ARG A 112 4.12 -9.15 -14.48
CA ARG A 112 3.69 -10.55 -14.42
C ARG A 112 4.73 -11.50 -15.01
N ALA A 113 5.29 -11.17 -16.17
CA ALA A 113 6.28 -12.01 -16.85
C ALA A 113 7.60 -12.11 -16.07
N ALA A 114 8.04 -11.03 -15.42
CA ALA A 114 9.26 -10.99 -14.61
C ALA A 114 9.06 -11.47 -13.16
N GLY A 115 7.81 -11.67 -12.73
CA GLY A 115 7.47 -11.96 -11.34
C GLY A 115 7.61 -10.76 -10.40
N THR A 116 7.70 -9.53 -10.92
CA THR A 116 7.70 -8.29 -10.14
C THR A 116 6.34 -8.14 -9.43
N PRO A 117 6.29 -7.98 -8.10
CA PRO A 117 5.04 -7.81 -7.39
C PRO A 117 4.46 -6.43 -7.70
N TRP A 118 3.15 -6.34 -7.89
CA TRP A 118 2.51 -5.07 -8.20
C TRP A 118 1.19 -4.85 -7.47
N VAL A 119 0.89 -3.58 -7.24
CA VAL A 119 -0.27 -3.10 -6.49
C VAL A 119 -1.24 -2.41 -7.43
N LEU A 120 -2.51 -2.77 -7.37
CA LEU A 120 -3.60 -2.06 -8.03
C LEU A 120 -4.28 -1.13 -7.03
N ASP A 121 -4.29 0.17 -7.33
CA ASP A 121 -5.11 1.18 -6.66
C ASP A 121 -6.23 1.64 -7.61
N PRO A 122 -7.44 1.07 -7.51
CA PRO A 122 -8.49 1.18 -8.52
C PRO A 122 -9.31 2.46 -8.34
N VAL A 123 -8.67 3.60 -8.10
CA VAL A 123 -9.33 4.88 -7.76
C VAL A 123 -10.51 5.19 -8.68
N GLY A 124 -11.71 5.31 -8.09
CA GLY A 124 -12.92 5.70 -8.82
C GLY A 124 -13.58 4.60 -9.65
N VAL A 125 -13.27 3.32 -9.41
CA VAL A 125 -14.11 2.20 -9.87
C VAL A 125 -15.50 2.24 -9.20
N GLY A 126 -16.48 1.59 -9.84
CA GLY A 126 -17.90 1.67 -9.46
C GLY A 126 -18.59 2.82 -10.17
N SER A 127 -18.26 4.06 -9.81
CA SER A 127 -18.93 5.25 -10.37
C SER A 127 -18.56 5.54 -11.83
N LEU A 128 -17.36 5.14 -12.27
CA LEU A 128 -16.85 5.42 -13.63
C LEU A 128 -16.70 4.13 -14.42
N SER A 129 -17.51 3.97 -15.48
CA SER A 129 -17.58 2.74 -16.29
C SER A 129 -16.26 2.39 -16.95
N LEU A 130 -15.56 3.36 -17.53
CA LEU A 130 -14.25 3.18 -18.16
C LEU A 130 -13.21 2.66 -17.16
N ARG A 131 -13.12 3.28 -15.97
CA ARG A 131 -12.18 2.84 -14.92
C ARG A 131 -12.53 1.46 -14.41
N SER A 132 -13.81 1.17 -14.25
CA SER A 132 -14.30 -0.14 -13.80
C SER A 132 -13.97 -1.25 -14.80
N ALA A 133 -14.16 -1.00 -16.09
CA ALA A 133 -13.77 -1.96 -17.13
C ALA A 133 -12.26 -2.17 -17.16
N PHE A 134 -11.49 -1.08 -17.07
CA PHE A 134 -10.04 -1.15 -17.12
C PHE A 134 -9.43 -1.81 -15.88
N ALA A 135 -9.95 -1.57 -14.68
CA ALA A 135 -9.53 -2.27 -13.48
C ALA A 135 -9.74 -3.78 -13.61
N ARG A 136 -10.89 -4.23 -14.13
CA ARG A 136 -11.17 -5.66 -14.35
C ARG A 136 -10.21 -6.29 -15.36
N GLU A 137 -9.88 -5.57 -16.42
CA GLU A 137 -8.84 -5.99 -17.36
C GLU A 137 -7.51 -6.19 -16.61
N LEU A 138 -7.10 -5.20 -15.79
CA LEU A 138 -5.84 -5.25 -15.05
C LEU A 138 -5.78 -6.40 -14.03
N LEU A 139 -6.91 -6.76 -13.40
CA LEU A 139 -6.97 -7.91 -12.50
C LEU A 139 -6.52 -9.22 -13.15
N THR A 140 -6.69 -9.36 -14.48
CA THR A 140 -6.26 -10.57 -15.22
C THR A 140 -4.72 -10.71 -15.32
N PHE A 141 -3.97 -9.64 -15.04
CA PHE A 141 -2.50 -9.69 -14.93
C PHE A 141 -2.01 -10.11 -13.53
N GLY A 142 -2.91 -10.34 -12.57
CA GLY A 142 -2.59 -10.89 -11.26
C GLY A 142 -1.81 -9.93 -10.36
N PRO A 143 -2.44 -8.85 -9.83
CA PRO A 143 -1.81 -8.01 -8.83
C PRO A 143 -1.49 -8.80 -7.56
N ALA A 144 -0.40 -8.44 -6.88
CA ALA A 144 -0.06 -8.99 -5.58
C ALA A 144 -0.97 -8.42 -4.47
N VAL A 145 -1.36 -7.14 -4.61
CA VAL A 145 -2.27 -6.46 -3.68
C VAL A 145 -3.26 -5.59 -4.45
N ILE A 146 -4.53 -5.60 -4.05
CA ILE A 146 -5.56 -4.64 -4.46
C ILE A 146 -5.84 -3.76 -3.25
N ARG A 147 -5.62 -2.46 -3.36
CA ARG A 147 -5.84 -1.51 -2.26
C ARG A 147 -6.87 -0.46 -2.65
N GLY A 148 -7.94 -0.33 -1.88
CA GLY A 148 -9.00 0.66 -2.14
C GLY A 148 -9.73 1.07 -0.86
N ASN A 149 -10.70 1.96 -0.99
CA ASN A 149 -11.69 2.17 0.07
C ASN A 149 -12.81 1.12 0.00
N ALA A 150 -13.74 1.14 0.96
CA ALA A 150 -14.86 0.18 1.01
C ALA A 150 -15.70 0.17 -0.27
N SER A 151 -16.08 1.33 -0.80
CA SER A 151 -16.95 1.40 -1.99
C SER A 151 -16.26 0.91 -3.26
N GLU A 152 -14.96 1.15 -3.41
CA GLU A 152 -14.16 0.66 -4.54
C GLU A 152 -14.01 -0.87 -4.49
N VAL A 153 -13.76 -1.43 -3.32
CA VAL A 153 -13.65 -2.89 -3.13
C VAL A 153 -15.00 -3.57 -3.34
N LEU A 154 -16.08 -3.02 -2.79
CA LEU A 154 -17.45 -3.50 -3.05
C LEU A 154 -17.79 -3.46 -4.54
N ALA A 155 -17.42 -2.39 -5.25
CA ALA A 155 -17.65 -2.27 -6.69
C ALA A 155 -16.87 -3.32 -7.51
N LEU A 156 -15.62 -3.61 -7.14
CA LEU A 156 -14.83 -4.65 -7.79
C LEU A 156 -15.36 -6.05 -7.50
N ALA A 157 -15.73 -6.34 -6.24
CA ALA A 157 -16.29 -7.62 -5.83
C ALA A 157 -17.69 -7.88 -6.44
N GLY A 158 -18.57 -6.88 -6.40
CA GLY A 158 -19.97 -6.96 -6.87
C GLY A 158 -20.11 -7.02 -8.39
N ALA A 159 -19.08 -6.64 -9.15
CA ALA A 159 -19.09 -6.74 -10.60
C ALA A 159 -19.14 -8.19 -11.12
N GLY A 160 -18.83 -9.19 -10.29
CA GLY A 160 -19.02 -10.60 -10.61
C GLY A 160 -20.45 -11.12 -10.38
N ARG A 161 -21.35 -10.32 -9.80
CA ARG A 161 -22.70 -10.76 -9.34
C ARG A 161 -23.88 -10.08 -10.05
N GLY A 162 -23.67 -9.40 -11.17
CA GLY A 162 -24.80 -8.91 -11.99
C GLY A 162 -25.61 -7.78 -11.34
N GLY A 163 -24.95 -6.88 -10.60
CA GLY A 163 -25.40 -5.51 -10.36
C GLY A 163 -26.71 -5.33 -9.58
N ARG A 164 -26.60 -5.06 -8.28
CA ARG A 164 -27.45 -4.07 -7.62
C ARG A 164 -26.52 -2.98 -7.08
N GLY A 165 -26.77 -1.74 -7.49
CA GLY A 165 -26.09 -0.57 -6.96
C GLY A 165 -26.22 -0.60 -5.45
N VAL A 166 -25.09 -0.52 -4.75
CA VAL A 166 -25.07 -0.51 -3.30
C VAL A 166 -25.42 0.92 -2.89
N ASP A 167 -26.69 1.10 -2.50
CA ASP A 167 -27.14 2.32 -1.87
C ASP A 167 -26.37 2.48 -0.56
N SER A 168 -25.73 3.64 -0.44
CA SER A 168 -24.74 4.02 0.56
C SER A 168 -25.29 3.99 1.99
N THR A 169 -25.29 2.82 2.60
CA THR A 169 -25.26 2.57 4.05
C THR A 169 -24.71 1.16 4.29
N ASP A 170 -23.47 0.89 3.87
CA ASP A 170 -22.94 -0.47 3.92
C ASP A 170 -22.19 -0.74 5.22
N ASP A 171 -22.73 -1.71 5.93
CA ASP A 171 -22.24 -2.28 7.17
C ASP A 171 -20.78 -2.74 7.04
N VAL A 172 -20.01 -2.60 8.12
CA VAL A 172 -18.59 -2.98 8.18
C VAL A 172 -18.42 -4.47 7.88
N GLU A 173 -19.43 -5.28 8.18
CA GLU A 173 -19.47 -6.72 7.88
C GLU A 173 -19.50 -7.00 6.36
N GLY A 174 -20.34 -6.29 5.59
CA GLY A 174 -20.48 -6.53 4.14
C GLY A 174 -19.21 -6.23 3.33
N THR A 175 -18.38 -5.30 3.82
CA THR A 175 -17.10 -4.97 3.18
C THR A 175 -16.03 -6.05 3.42
N GLY A 176 -16.03 -6.69 4.59
CA GLY A 176 -15.10 -7.78 4.91
C GLY A 176 -15.30 -9.00 4.00
N ASP A 177 -16.55 -9.43 3.84
CA ASP A 177 -16.91 -10.55 2.98
C ASP A 177 -16.59 -10.26 1.51
N ALA A 178 -16.85 -9.04 1.04
CA ALA A 178 -16.50 -8.61 -0.31
C ALA A 178 -14.99 -8.63 -0.55
N ALA A 179 -14.19 -8.19 0.43
CA ALA A 179 -12.73 -8.22 0.34
C ALA A 179 -12.20 -9.66 0.30
N MET A 180 -12.72 -10.56 1.14
CA MET A 180 -12.35 -11.98 1.14
C MET A 180 -12.74 -12.66 -0.19
N ALA A 181 -13.93 -12.39 -0.70
CA ALA A 181 -14.38 -12.93 -1.98
C ALA A 181 -13.53 -12.43 -3.16
N LEU A 182 -13.20 -11.12 -3.18
CA LEU A 182 -12.32 -10.54 -4.19
C LEU A 182 -10.91 -11.13 -4.10
N SER A 183 -10.39 -11.33 -2.89
CA SER A 183 -9.09 -11.97 -2.67
C SER A 183 -9.10 -13.41 -3.18
N GLY A 184 -10.09 -14.22 -2.82
CA GLY A 184 -10.24 -15.59 -3.31
C GLY A 184 -10.39 -15.70 -4.83
N ALA A 185 -11.07 -14.75 -5.47
CA ALA A 185 -11.26 -14.73 -6.92
C ALA A 185 -10.01 -14.31 -7.71
N THR A 186 -9.14 -13.49 -7.11
CA THR A 186 -7.97 -12.90 -7.81
C THR A 186 -6.63 -13.50 -7.36
N GLY A 187 -6.59 -14.14 -6.19
CA GLY A 187 -5.37 -14.54 -5.50
C GLY A 187 -4.58 -13.37 -4.91
N ALA A 188 -5.06 -12.13 -5.04
CA ALA A 188 -4.41 -10.94 -4.50
C ALA A 188 -4.77 -10.74 -3.03
N VAL A 189 -3.86 -10.16 -2.26
CA VAL A 189 -4.24 -9.59 -0.95
C VAL A 189 -5.13 -8.37 -1.21
N VAL A 190 -6.21 -8.22 -0.44
CA VAL A 190 -7.10 -7.07 -0.52
C VAL A 190 -6.94 -6.22 0.74
N ALA A 191 -6.62 -4.94 0.55
CA ALA A 191 -6.49 -3.96 1.61
C ALA A 191 -7.58 -2.88 1.47
N VAL A 192 -8.50 -2.86 2.42
CA VAL A 192 -9.61 -1.90 2.54
C VAL A 192 -9.21 -0.83 3.54
N SER A 193 -9.13 0.43 3.06
CA SER A 193 -8.86 1.56 3.93
C SER A 193 -10.13 2.13 4.59
N GLY A 194 -9.99 2.57 5.84
CA GLY A 194 -11.06 3.16 6.64
C GLY A 194 -10.56 3.66 8.01
N PRO A 195 -11.45 3.95 8.98
CA PRO A 195 -11.05 4.26 10.35
C PRO A 195 -10.30 3.10 11.05
N VAL A 196 -10.61 1.88 10.63
CA VAL A 196 -9.84 0.67 10.91
C VAL A 196 -9.64 -0.01 9.58
N ASP A 197 -8.40 -0.10 9.13
CA ASP A 197 -8.07 -0.75 7.88
C ASP A 197 -8.23 -2.27 8.03
N LEU A 198 -8.75 -2.92 6.98
CA LEU A 198 -8.95 -4.36 6.90
C LEU A 198 -8.09 -4.92 5.77
N ILE A 199 -7.28 -5.92 6.07
CA ILE A 199 -6.36 -6.52 5.10
C ILE A 199 -6.57 -8.03 5.13
N THR A 200 -6.79 -8.65 3.97
CA THR A 200 -7.06 -10.09 3.86
C THR A 200 -6.36 -10.72 2.68
N ASP A 201 -5.93 -11.96 2.84
CA ASP A 201 -5.43 -12.85 1.78
C ASP A 201 -6.48 -13.89 1.35
N GLY A 202 -7.75 -13.68 1.74
CA GLY A 202 -8.87 -14.59 1.47
C GLY A 202 -9.03 -15.70 2.51
N ALA A 203 -8.05 -15.92 3.38
CA ALA A 203 -8.12 -16.90 4.47
C ALA A 203 -8.08 -16.25 5.86
N ARG A 204 -7.27 -15.19 6.00
CA ARG A 204 -7.06 -14.44 7.24
C ARG A 204 -7.57 -13.03 7.06
N VAL A 205 -7.95 -12.41 8.18
CA VAL A 205 -8.24 -10.99 8.25
C VAL A 205 -7.31 -10.36 9.28
N VAL A 206 -6.64 -9.28 8.90
CA VAL A 206 -5.80 -8.46 9.77
C VAL A 206 -6.38 -7.06 9.82
N ARG A 207 -6.53 -6.51 11.03
CA ARG A 207 -7.05 -5.16 11.27
C ARG A 207 -5.91 -4.25 11.71
N VAL A 208 -5.84 -3.06 11.11
CA VAL A 208 -4.88 -2.00 11.48
C VAL A 208 -5.69 -0.77 11.87
N PRO A 209 -5.94 -0.54 13.18
CA PRO A 209 -6.70 0.62 13.62
C PRO A 209 -5.90 1.91 13.48
N GLY A 210 -6.61 3.03 13.52
CA GLY A 210 -6.09 4.37 13.76
C GLY A 210 -5.70 5.14 12.50
N GLY A 211 -4.73 6.04 12.64
CA GLY A 211 -4.45 7.07 11.65
C GLY A 211 -5.19 8.39 11.96
N SER A 212 -5.20 9.32 11.01
CA SER A 212 -5.80 10.65 11.22
C SER A 212 -6.82 11.02 10.13
N PRO A 213 -8.00 11.56 10.51
CA PRO A 213 -8.94 12.16 9.55
C PRO A 213 -8.32 13.28 8.70
N LEU A 214 -7.26 13.94 9.18
CA LEU A 214 -6.53 14.95 8.39
C LEU A 214 -5.91 14.37 7.11
N LEU A 215 -5.63 13.06 7.07
CA LEU A 215 -5.15 12.39 5.86
C LEU A 215 -6.17 12.44 4.71
N THR A 216 -7.47 12.54 5.02
CA THR A 216 -8.55 12.74 4.02
C THR A 216 -8.60 14.16 3.47
N ARG A 217 -7.86 15.09 4.09
CA ARG A 217 -7.78 16.50 3.72
C ARG A 217 -6.49 16.85 2.97
N VAL A 218 -5.66 15.85 2.69
CA VAL A 218 -4.45 15.96 1.84
C VAL A 218 -4.68 15.16 0.57
N THR A 219 -4.63 15.83 -0.58
CA THR A 219 -4.74 15.14 -1.87
C THR A 219 -3.61 14.12 -2.03
N GLY A 220 -3.96 12.91 -2.48
CA GLY A 220 -2.99 11.82 -2.62
C GLY A 220 -2.60 11.11 -1.32
N GLY A 221 -3.16 11.48 -0.16
CA GLY A 221 -2.96 10.75 1.10
C GLY A 221 -3.21 9.24 0.95
N GLY A 222 -4.34 8.88 0.34
CA GLY A 222 -4.65 7.47 0.03
C GLY A 222 -3.85 6.88 -1.13
N CYS A 223 -3.65 7.62 -2.23
CA CYS A 223 -2.96 7.09 -3.41
C CYS A 223 -1.50 6.73 -3.14
N ALA A 224 -0.81 7.55 -2.34
CA ALA A 224 0.58 7.30 -1.97
C ALA A 224 0.73 6.03 -1.11
N LEU A 225 -0.31 5.62 -0.37
CA LEU A 225 -0.28 4.37 0.39
C LEU A 225 -0.12 3.16 -0.53
N GLY A 226 -0.73 3.17 -1.73
CA GLY A 226 -0.53 2.11 -2.72
C GLY A 226 0.95 1.92 -3.09
N ALA A 227 1.71 3.02 -3.18
CA ALA A 227 3.14 2.98 -3.47
C ALA A 227 3.95 2.41 -2.30
N VAL A 228 3.60 2.79 -1.07
CA VAL A 228 4.25 2.27 0.14
C VAL A 228 3.94 0.79 0.35
N VAL A 229 2.73 0.35 0.03
CA VAL A 229 2.39 -1.08 -0.03
C VAL A 229 3.29 -1.79 -1.03
N ALA A 230 3.48 -1.26 -2.24
CA ALA A 230 4.36 -1.86 -3.24
C ALA A 230 5.81 -2.00 -2.72
N ALA A 231 6.36 -0.94 -2.11
CA ALA A 231 7.69 -0.96 -1.47
C ALA A 231 7.79 -2.03 -0.37
N ALA A 232 6.81 -2.08 0.53
CA ALA A 232 6.79 -3.01 1.66
C ALA A 232 6.63 -4.47 1.22
N VAL A 233 5.87 -4.74 0.15
CA VAL A 233 5.75 -6.09 -0.42
C VAL A 233 7.07 -6.55 -1.03
N ALA A 234 7.78 -5.67 -1.75
CA ALA A 234 9.12 -5.97 -2.24
C ALA A 234 10.10 -6.29 -1.10
N ALA A 235 10.09 -5.48 -0.04
CA ALA A 235 10.91 -5.71 1.14
C ALA A 235 10.58 -7.04 1.82
N ALA A 236 9.30 -7.34 2.03
CA ALA A 236 8.83 -8.56 2.70
C ALA A 236 9.21 -9.84 1.93
N ARG A 237 9.27 -9.81 0.59
CA ARG A 237 9.76 -10.95 -0.21
C ARG A 237 11.21 -11.31 0.10
N GLY A 238 12.02 -10.34 0.51
CA GLY A 238 13.40 -10.56 0.93
C GLY A 238 13.54 -11.27 2.29
N LEU A 239 12.45 -11.40 3.06
CA LEU A 239 12.45 -12.04 4.38
C LEU A 239 12.09 -13.53 4.36
N ALA A 240 11.97 -14.14 3.16
CA ALA A 240 11.61 -15.55 2.97
C ALA A 240 10.29 -15.98 3.67
N SER A 241 9.38 -15.03 3.91
CA SER A 241 8.06 -15.32 4.46
C SER A 241 7.09 -15.74 3.34
N PRO A 242 6.31 -16.83 3.51
CA PRO A 242 5.34 -17.27 2.50
C PRO A 242 4.21 -16.24 2.28
N ASP A 243 4.03 -15.31 3.22
CA ASP A 243 2.93 -14.34 3.25
C ASP A 243 3.38 -12.92 2.90
N SER A 244 4.39 -12.78 2.03
CA SER A 244 5.06 -11.50 1.77
C SER A 244 4.11 -10.37 1.37
N SER A 245 3.06 -10.65 0.60
CA SER A 245 2.08 -9.65 0.19
C SER A 245 1.24 -9.14 1.36
N LEU A 246 0.80 -10.05 2.23
CA LEU A 246 0.01 -9.70 3.42
C LEU A 246 0.89 -8.93 4.41
N ALA A 247 2.11 -9.40 4.64
CA ALA A 247 3.07 -8.75 5.51
C ALA A 247 3.42 -7.33 5.04
N GLY A 248 3.66 -7.15 3.74
CA GLY A 248 3.92 -5.85 3.12
C GLY A 248 2.74 -4.89 3.28
N ALA A 249 1.52 -5.33 2.97
CA ALA A 249 0.32 -4.51 3.12
C ALA A 249 0.10 -4.09 4.58
N VAL A 250 0.22 -5.03 5.53
CA VAL A 250 0.06 -4.75 6.97
C VAL A 250 1.11 -3.74 7.46
N ALA A 251 2.37 -3.91 7.07
CA ALA A 251 3.45 -3.00 7.47
C ALA A 251 3.24 -1.58 6.93
N ALA A 252 2.87 -1.45 5.66
CA ALA A 252 2.60 -0.15 5.03
C ALA A 252 1.44 0.59 5.70
N HIS A 253 0.34 -0.11 5.98
CA HIS A 253 -0.81 0.46 6.68
C HIS A 253 -0.47 0.83 8.14
N ALA A 254 0.29 0.00 8.85
CA ALA A 254 0.75 0.30 10.21
C ALA A 254 1.64 1.55 10.26
N LEU A 255 2.58 1.67 9.30
CA LEU A 255 3.43 2.86 9.15
C LEU A 255 2.59 4.12 8.92
N TYR A 256 1.61 4.05 8.02
CA TYR A 256 0.70 5.16 7.75
C TYR A 256 -0.12 5.57 8.96
N ALA A 257 -0.66 4.59 9.69
CA ALA A 257 -1.47 4.84 10.87
C ALA A 257 -0.67 5.56 11.95
N VAL A 258 0.53 5.05 12.29
CA VAL A 258 1.42 5.66 13.29
C VAL A 258 1.90 7.05 12.83
N SER A 259 2.33 7.18 11.57
CA SER A 259 2.88 8.45 11.07
C SER A 259 1.81 9.54 11.01
N SER A 260 0.60 9.22 10.57
CA SER A 260 -0.49 10.19 10.50
C SER A 260 -1.04 10.58 11.87
N GLU A 261 -1.06 9.68 12.85
CA GLU A 261 -1.38 10.02 14.24
C GLU A 261 -0.38 11.02 14.81
N ARG A 262 0.92 10.72 14.69
CA ARG A 262 1.98 11.60 15.18
C ARG A 262 1.96 12.97 14.50
N ALA A 263 1.78 13.01 13.18
CA ALA A 263 1.70 14.25 12.43
C ALA A 263 0.51 15.11 12.87
N ALA A 264 -0.64 14.49 13.16
CA ALA A 264 -1.83 15.19 13.60
C ALA A 264 -1.68 15.86 14.97
N LEU A 265 -0.89 15.30 15.89
CA LEU A 265 -0.65 15.88 17.22
C LEU A 265 0.03 17.26 17.16
N ALA A 266 0.78 17.53 16.10
CA ALA A 266 1.56 18.76 15.97
C ALA A 266 1.11 19.66 14.81
N ALA A 267 0.09 19.26 14.05
CA ALA A 267 -0.38 20.00 12.88
C ALA A 267 -1.49 21.00 13.22
N ASP A 268 -1.35 22.23 12.74
CA ASP A 268 -2.37 23.29 12.85
C ASP A 268 -3.44 23.24 11.75
N GLY A 269 -3.28 22.35 10.76
CA GLY A 269 -4.21 22.22 9.63
C GLY A 269 -3.67 21.27 8.54
N PRO A 270 -4.40 21.08 7.43
CA PRO A 270 -4.04 20.11 6.40
C PRO A 270 -2.70 20.39 5.71
N GLY A 271 -2.32 21.66 5.55
CA GLY A 271 -1.04 22.03 4.94
C GLY A 271 0.15 21.64 5.82
N THR A 272 0.14 22.02 7.10
CA THR A 272 1.19 21.66 8.06
C THR A 272 1.17 20.16 8.37
N PHE A 273 -0.01 19.53 8.37
CA PHE A 273 -0.14 18.08 8.46
C PHE A 273 0.57 17.35 7.32
N ALA A 274 0.40 17.78 6.07
CA ALA A 274 1.02 17.11 4.92
C ALA A 274 2.55 17.07 5.01
N VAL A 275 3.17 18.19 5.43
CA VAL A 275 4.62 18.26 5.63
C VAL A 275 5.06 17.39 6.81
N ARG A 276 4.39 17.54 7.96
CA ARG A 276 4.71 16.73 9.16
C ARG A 276 4.50 15.24 8.94
N PHE A 277 3.54 14.86 8.11
CA PHE A 277 3.30 13.45 7.77
C PHE A 277 4.50 12.83 7.04
N LEU A 278 5.11 13.57 6.12
CA LEU A 278 6.36 13.13 5.47
C LEU A 278 7.50 12.99 6.49
N ASP A 279 7.65 13.97 7.40
CA ASP A 279 8.66 13.91 8.46
C ASP A 279 8.45 12.70 9.39
N GLU A 280 7.20 12.42 9.77
CA GLU A 280 6.88 11.29 10.65
C GLU A 280 7.09 9.95 9.95
N ILE A 281 6.76 9.82 8.66
CA ILE A 281 7.11 8.61 7.89
C ILE A 281 8.62 8.33 7.97
N ALA A 282 9.45 9.35 7.83
CA ALA A 282 10.91 9.22 7.89
C ALA A 282 11.45 8.91 9.29
N ARG A 283 10.72 9.30 10.35
CA ARG A 283 11.12 9.14 11.76
C ARG A 283 10.62 7.86 12.43
N VAL A 284 9.58 7.23 11.89
CA VAL A 284 9.02 6.03 12.51
C VAL A 284 10.04 4.90 12.49
N GLU A 285 10.48 4.51 13.69
CA GLU A 285 11.36 3.37 13.90
C GLU A 285 10.57 2.05 13.90
N PRO A 286 11.15 0.92 13.46
CA PRO A 286 10.48 -0.39 13.38
C PRO A 286 9.72 -0.78 14.64
N ALA A 287 10.30 -0.54 15.82
CA ALA A 287 9.69 -0.87 17.10
C ALA A 287 8.31 -0.22 17.32
N ALA A 288 8.06 0.95 16.72
CA ALA A 288 6.78 1.65 16.83
C ALA A 288 5.63 0.96 16.08
N LEU A 289 5.94 0.01 15.18
CA LEU A 289 4.93 -0.77 14.44
C LEU A 289 4.52 -2.06 15.15
N ARG A 290 5.25 -2.48 16.19
CA ARG A 290 4.95 -3.70 16.95
C ARG A 290 3.57 -3.61 17.60
N GLY A 291 2.79 -4.68 17.48
CA GLY A 291 1.44 -4.76 18.06
C GLY A 291 0.41 -3.82 17.41
N ARG A 292 0.77 -3.13 16.32
CA ARG A 292 -0.17 -2.23 15.64
C ARG A 292 -1.27 -2.99 14.92
N ALA A 293 -0.93 -4.13 14.33
CA ALA A 293 -1.87 -5.00 13.64
C ALA A 293 -2.43 -6.07 14.59
N ARG A 294 -3.69 -6.45 14.38
CA ARG A 294 -4.38 -7.48 15.17
C ARG A 294 -5.11 -8.44 14.24
N ALA A 295 -5.18 -9.72 14.61
CA ALA A 295 -6.06 -10.65 13.90
C ALA A 295 -7.50 -10.17 14.02
N GLY A 296 -8.20 -10.10 12.90
CA GLY A 296 -9.64 -9.89 12.86
C GLY A 296 -10.38 -11.21 13.03
N GLU A 297 -11.56 -11.17 13.63
CA GLU A 297 -12.48 -12.31 13.61
C GLU A 297 -12.81 -12.65 12.15
N THR A 298 -12.63 -13.91 11.79
CA THR A 298 -13.07 -14.45 10.50
C THR A 298 -14.58 -14.61 10.61
N GLY A 299 -15.36 -13.88 9.81
CA GLY A 299 -16.81 -14.04 9.78
C GLY A 299 -17.16 -15.48 9.43
N ALA A 300 -17.69 -16.22 10.40
CA ALA A 300 -18.34 -17.49 10.18
C ALA A 300 -19.41 -17.69 11.27
N GLN A 301 -20.66 -17.49 10.87
CA GLN A 301 -21.76 -18.42 11.15
C GLN A 301 -22.77 -18.34 10.01
#